data_AF-A0A804Q154-F1
#
_entry.id   AF-A0A804Q154-F1
#
_cell.length_a   1.000
_cell.length_b   1.000
_cell.length_c   1.000
_cell.angle_alpha   90.00
_cell.angle_beta   90.00
_cell.angle_gamma   90.00
#
_symmetry.space_group_name_H-M   'P 1'
#
loop_
_entity.id
_entity.type
_entity.pdbx_description
1 polymer ?
#
loop_
_entity_poly.entity_id
_entity_poly.type
_entity_poly.pdbx_seq_one_letter_code
_entity_poly.pdbx_strand_id
1 'polypeptide(L)'
;MVSKLKDYARSVVESKAKEESSKVLIHMKERFTTVFSHDKDSISRVWTGKEDVRAIAKEARSAALKLLSVMAAIRWDDEPDRIESILTSTLLEGSVVSKIASAASADPLASTTWEEQAHRRDNSKLPPPWAIVAIAILGFNEIMVLIRNPIYLFLLFVGYLMVKALAMQLDVSREFQNGVISIYDLRMSSPLRVKDHMYGSPILNIKWHQTLNSTEPKLITADKHIVRIWDPNTLPHMLPSENAFSAAVSALE
;
A
#
# COMPACT_ATOMS: atom_id res chain seq x y z
N MET A 1 51.40 26.98 22.42
CA MET A 1 50.84 27.39 21.11
C MET A 1 50.84 26.22 20.12
N VAL A 2 51.96 25.51 19.95
CA VAL A 2 52.08 24.33 19.07
C VAL A 2 51.07 23.22 19.38
N SER A 3 50.78 22.95 20.66
CA SER A 3 49.75 21.97 21.06
C SER A 3 48.37 22.32 20.52
N LYS A 4 47.93 23.58 20.68
CA LYS A 4 46.65 24.06 20.16
C LYS A 4 46.55 23.93 18.64
N LEU A 5 47.64 24.22 17.91
CA LEU A 5 47.68 24.05 16.45
C LEU A 5 47.57 22.57 16.06
N LYS A 6 48.25 21.68 16.80
CA LYS A 6 48.18 20.22 16.60
C LYS A 6 46.77 19.69 16.84
N ASP A 7 46.11 20.13 17.91
CA ASP A 7 44.75 19.70 18.24
C ASP A 7 43.73 20.24 17.23
N TYR A 8 43.92 21.46 16.72
CA TYR A 8 43.11 22.02 15.64
C TYR A 8 43.30 21.25 14.32
N ALA A 9 44.54 20.97 13.92
CA ALA A 9 44.80 20.16 12.72
C ALA A 9 44.17 18.76 12.83
N ARG A 10 44.24 18.15 14.03
CA ARG A 10 43.61 16.86 14.31
C ARG A 10 42.09 16.93 14.17
N SER A 11 41.44 17.94 14.75
CA SER A 11 39.98 18.06 14.68
C SER A 11 39.47 18.32 13.26
N VAL A 12 40.23 19.06 12.44
CA VAL A 12 39.91 19.28 11.02
C VAL A 12 39.99 17.98 10.23
N VAL A 13 41.07 17.20 10.41
CA VAL A 13 41.23 15.89 9.77
C VAL A 13 40.14 14.92 10.23
N GLU A 14 39.85 14.86 11.53
CA GLU A 14 38.78 14.01 12.07
C GLU A 14 37.42 14.39 11.50
N SER A 15 37.11 15.69 11.41
CA SER A 15 35.86 16.17 10.82
C SER A 15 35.75 15.79 9.35
N LYS A 16 36.83 15.97 8.57
CA LYS A 16 36.82 15.62 7.15
C LYS A 16 36.70 14.12 6.94
N ALA A 17 37.39 13.34 7.75
CA ALA A 17 37.34 11.89 7.68
C ALA A 17 35.97 11.34 8.10
N LYS A 18 35.28 11.96 9.08
CA LYS A 18 33.88 11.66 9.41
C LYS A 18 32.91 12.02 8.28
N GLU A 19 33.19 13.09 7.55
CA GLU A 19 32.39 13.47 6.39
C GLU A 19 32.52 12.45 5.25
N GLU A 20 33.75 12.03 4.94
CA GLU A 20 34.01 11.01 3.91
C GLU A 20 33.49 9.63 4.34
N SER A 21 33.66 9.24 5.61
CA SER A 21 33.12 7.99 6.13
C SER A 21 31.59 7.95 6.10
N SER A 22 30.92 9.10 6.28
CA SER A 22 29.47 9.21 6.09
C SER A 22 29.05 8.94 4.64
N LYS A 23 29.94 9.25 3.68
CA LYS A 23 29.75 8.97 2.24
C LYS A 23 30.31 7.61 1.82
N VAL A 24 30.74 6.75 2.75
CA VAL A 24 31.40 5.47 2.44
C VAL A 24 30.56 4.58 1.53
N LEU A 25 29.25 4.50 1.75
CA LEU A 25 28.36 3.67 0.92
C LEU A 25 28.31 4.15 -0.53
N ILE A 26 28.36 5.47 -0.74
CA ILE A 26 28.39 6.07 -2.07
C ILE A 26 29.71 5.71 -2.75
N HIS A 27 30.84 5.91 -2.06
CA HIS A 27 32.15 5.57 -2.61
C HIS A 27 32.33 4.07 -2.85
N MET A 28 31.81 3.20 -1.98
CA MET A 28 31.81 1.75 -2.19
C MET A 28 30.98 1.38 -3.42
N LYS A 29 29.80 2.00 -3.59
CA LYS A 29 28.96 1.78 -4.76
C LYS A 29 29.68 2.25 -6.03
N GLU A 30 30.26 3.44 -6.02
CA GLU A 30 31.06 3.97 -7.12
C GLU A 30 32.20 3.03 -7.48
N ARG A 31 33.02 2.61 -6.49
CA ARG A 31 34.11 1.65 -6.74
C ARG A 31 33.63 0.31 -7.29
N PHE A 32 32.55 -0.25 -6.75
CA PHE A 32 31.95 -1.46 -7.28
C PHE A 32 31.52 -1.25 -8.74
N THR A 33 30.80 -0.16 -9.02
CA THR A 33 30.32 0.13 -10.38
C THR A 33 31.47 0.37 -11.34
N THR A 34 32.54 1.07 -10.95
CA THR A 34 33.71 1.29 -11.80
C THR A 34 34.37 -0.03 -12.14
N VAL A 35 34.65 -0.90 -11.17
CA VAL A 35 35.32 -2.20 -11.42
C VAL A 35 34.42 -3.18 -12.17
N PHE A 36 33.11 -3.15 -11.92
CA PHE A 36 32.16 -4.05 -12.56
C PHE A 36 31.81 -3.64 -13.99
N SER A 37 31.68 -2.34 -14.25
CA SER A 37 31.26 -1.81 -15.55
C SER A 37 32.41 -1.37 -16.45
N HIS A 38 33.63 -1.21 -15.93
CA HIS A 38 34.78 -0.85 -16.75
C HIS A 38 35.75 -2.02 -16.90
N ASP A 39 36.44 -2.08 -18.02
CA ASP A 39 37.58 -2.97 -18.22
C ASP A 39 38.86 -2.34 -17.65
N LYS A 40 39.98 -3.08 -17.69
CA LYS A 40 41.30 -2.66 -17.22
C LYS A 40 41.77 -1.35 -17.84
N ASP A 41 41.30 -1.03 -19.04
CA ASP A 41 41.61 0.20 -19.76
C ASP A 41 40.68 1.37 -19.41
N SER A 42 39.86 1.25 -18.35
CA SER A 42 38.88 2.27 -17.93
C SER A 42 37.81 2.59 -19.00
N ILE A 43 37.57 1.65 -19.90
CA ILE A 43 36.52 1.73 -20.93
C ILE A 43 35.31 0.94 -20.45
N SER A 44 34.10 1.44 -20.69
CA SER A 44 32.86 0.73 -20.34
C SER A 44 32.81 -0.64 -21.04
N ARG A 45 32.77 -1.70 -20.22
CA ARG A 45 32.79 -3.10 -20.61
C ARG A 45 31.52 -3.48 -21.37
N VAL A 46 31.69 -4.00 -22.58
CA VAL A 46 30.60 -4.61 -23.35
C VAL A 46 30.43 -6.03 -22.86
N TRP A 47 29.27 -6.34 -22.29
CA TRP A 47 28.98 -7.67 -21.78
C TRP A 47 28.89 -8.69 -22.91
N THR A 48 29.93 -9.49 -23.07
CA THR A 48 29.88 -10.67 -23.93
C THR A 48 29.42 -11.86 -23.10
N GLY A 49 28.53 -12.70 -23.64
CA GLY A 49 27.97 -13.86 -22.92
C GLY A 49 28.99 -14.98 -22.60
N LYS A 50 30.29 -14.75 -22.84
CA LYS A 50 31.38 -15.70 -22.57
C LYS A 50 32.16 -15.37 -21.30
N GLU A 51 31.89 -14.24 -20.65
CA GLU A 51 32.61 -13.81 -19.45
C GLU A 51 31.99 -14.40 -18.18
N ASP A 52 32.85 -14.80 -17.25
CA ASP A 52 32.43 -15.25 -15.92
C ASP A 52 31.99 -14.04 -15.07
N VAL A 53 30.71 -13.67 -15.20
CA VAL A 53 30.07 -12.61 -14.40
C VAL A 53 30.33 -12.81 -12.90
N ARG A 54 30.42 -14.08 -12.45
CA ARG A 54 30.72 -14.44 -11.06
C ARG A 54 32.12 -14.04 -10.62
N ALA A 55 33.13 -14.22 -11.47
CA ALA A 55 34.51 -13.83 -11.18
C ALA A 55 34.65 -12.30 -11.15
N ILE A 56 34.05 -11.61 -12.11
CA ILE A 56 34.02 -10.14 -12.19
C ILE A 56 33.30 -9.55 -10.98
N ALA A 57 32.15 -10.10 -10.60
CA ALA A 57 31.41 -9.69 -9.42
C ALA A 57 32.24 -9.90 -8.13
N LYS A 58 33.00 -10.99 -8.03
CA LYS A 58 33.89 -11.26 -6.89
C LYS A 58 35.03 -10.24 -6.83
N GLU A 59 35.64 -9.92 -7.96
CA GLU A 59 36.70 -8.91 -8.06
C GLU A 59 36.17 -7.52 -7.65
N ALA A 60 35.04 -7.10 -8.23
CA ALA A 60 34.39 -5.82 -7.90
C ALA A 60 34.00 -5.72 -6.42
N ARG A 61 33.47 -6.81 -5.83
CA ARG A 61 33.19 -6.89 -4.39
C ARG A 61 34.46 -6.75 -3.55
N SER A 62 35.55 -7.41 -3.94
CA SER A 62 36.82 -7.31 -3.20
C SER A 62 37.42 -5.90 -3.28
N ALA A 63 37.28 -5.20 -4.41
CA ALA A 63 37.74 -3.83 -4.58
C ALA A 63 36.92 -2.84 -3.74
N ALA A 64 35.58 -2.98 -3.75
CA ALA A 64 34.70 -2.18 -2.91
C ALA A 64 34.95 -2.42 -1.41
N LEU A 65 35.24 -3.68 -1.03
CA LEU A 65 35.55 -4.04 0.34
C LEU A 65 36.91 -3.50 0.81
N LYS A 66 37.93 -3.49 -0.06
CA LYS A 66 39.21 -2.83 0.22
C LYS A 66 39.05 -1.33 0.47
N LEU A 67 38.17 -0.67 -0.29
CA LEU A 67 37.84 0.73 -0.01
C LEU A 67 37.19 0.88 1.38
N LEU A 68 36.29 -0.02 1.75
CA LEU A 68 35.68 -0.01 3.08
C LEU A 68 36.71 -0.21 4.18
N SER A 69 37.66 -1.15 4.03
CA SER A 69 38.69 -1.35 5.05
C SER A 69 39.57 -0.12 5.23
N VAL A 70 39.95 0.55 4.14
CA VAL A 70 40.71 1.81 4.19
C VAL A 70 39.90 2.94 4.84
N MET A 71 38.61 3.05 4.52
CA MET A 71 37.75 4.12 5.06
C MET A 71 37.31 3.87 6.51
N ALA A 72 37.18 2.61 6.92
CA ALA A 72 36.83 2.22 8.29
C ALA A 72 37.97 2.50 9.27
N ALA A 73 39.22 2.49 8.80
CA ALA A 73 40.41 2.71 9.61
C ALA A 73 41.10 4.03 9.24
N ILE A 74 40.59 5.15 9.77
CA ILE A 74 41.32 6.42 9.73
C ILE A 74 42.35 6.40 10.86
N ARG A 75 43.62 6.10 10.55
CA ARG A 75 44.71 6.05 11.55
C ARG A 75 45.72 7.16 11.30
N TRP A 76 45.98 7.92 12.36
CA TRP A 76 47.06 8.92 12.38
C TRP A 76 48.42 8.31 12.74
N ASP A 77 48.43 7.09 13.29
CA ASP A 77 49.65 6.38 13.70
C ASP A 77 50.07 5.35 12.65
N ASP A 78 51.37 5.28 12.35
CA ASP A 78 51.99 4.48 11.28
C ASP A 78 52.15 2.99 11.68
N GLU A 79 51.32 2.50 12.60
CA GLU A 79 51.44 1.17 13.16
C GLU A 79 50.58 0.16 12.37
N PRO A 80 51.18 -0.87 11.74
CA PRO A 80 50.48 -1.79 10.85
C PRO A 80 49.65 -2.78 11.66
N ASP A 81 48.38 -2.47 11.86
CA ASP A 81 47.46 -3.38 12.53
C ASP A 81 46.86 -4.42 11.57
N ARG A 82 46.71 -5.64 12.08
CA ARG A 82 46.11 -6.78 11.35
C ARG A 82 44.63 -6.59 11.02
N ILE A 83 44.00 -5.47 11.36
CA ILE A 83 42.56 -5.25 11.22
C ILE A 83 42.12 -5.28 9.77
N GLU A 84 42.89 -4.77 8.80
CA GLU A 84 42.56 -4.92 7.38
C GLU A 84 42.50 -6.39 6.99
N SER A 85 43.51 -7.19 7.39
CA SER A 85 43.54 -8.63 7.14
C SER A 85 42.40 -9.37 7.87
N ILE A 86 42.01 -8.93 9.07
CA ILE A 86 40.92 -9.51 9.85
C ILE A 86 39.56 -9.16 9.22
N LEU A 87 39.34 -7.90 8.84
CA LEU A 87 38.12 -7.46 8.18
C LEU A 87 37.97 -8.10 6.80
N THR A 88 39.04 -8.14 6.01
CA THR A 88 39.02 -8.78 4.69
C THR A 88 38.82 -10.30 4.81
N SER A 89 39.50 -11.00 5.70
CA SER A 89 39.25 -12.44 5.92
C SER A 89 37.85 -12.71 6.48
N THR A 90 37.41 -11.92 7.45
CA THR A 90 36.08 -12.07 8.08
C THR A 90 34.94 -11.83 7.09
N LEU A 91 35.03 -10.77 6.28
CA LEU A 91 33.97 -10.37 5.33
C LEU A 91 34.04 -11.13 4.01
N LEU A 92 35.23 -11.51 3.53
CA LEU A 92 35.39 -12.21 2.24
C LEU A 92 35.21 -13.72 2.38
N GLU A 93 35.65 -14.34 3.48
CA GLU A 93 35.52 -15.79 3.70
C GLU A 93 34.30 -16.18 4.55
N GLY A 94 33.59 -15.21 5.15
CA GLY A 94 32.37 -15.45 5.94
C GLY A 94 32.56 -16.31 7.19
N SER A 95 33.77 -16.83 7.41
CA SER A 95 34.10 -17.86 8.39
C SER A 95 33.83 -17.40 9.82
N VAL A 96 34.12 -16.13 10.15
CA VAL A 96 33.86 -15.57 11.48
C VAL A 96 32.49 -14.88 11.57
N VAL A 97 31.88 -14.50 10.44
CA VAL A 97 30.48 -14.03 10.43
C VAL A 97 29.56 -15.13 10.95
N SER A 98 29.85 -16.42 10.72
CA SER A 98 29.07 -17.52 11.32
C SER A 98 29.09 -17.53 12.87
N LYS A 99 30.17 -17.05 13.50
CA LYS A 99 30.36 -17.08 14.96
C LYS A 99 29.97 -15.77 15.63
N ILE A 100 30.26 -14.63 14.99
CA ILE A 100 29.76 -13.34 15.46
C ILE A 100 28.27 -13.22 15.18
N ALA A 101 27.73 -13.74 14.07
CA ALA A 101 26.28 -13.76 13.84
C ALA A 101 25.55 -14.76 14.73
N SER A 102 26.23 -15.76 15.32
CA SER A 102 25.60 -16.65 16.32
C SER A 102 25.74 -16.16 17.77
N ALA A 103 26.64 -15.22 18.06
CA ALA A 103 26.64 -14.49 19.34
C ALA A 103 25.83 -13.19 19.27
N ALA A 104 25.88 -12.50 18.12
CA ALA A 104 25.04 -11.38 17.75
C ALA A 104 23.71 -11.82 17.12
N SER A 105 23.35 -13.12 17.19
CA SER A 105 21.97 -13.56 16.94
C SER A 105 20.98 -13.05 18.00
N ALA A 106 21.45 -12.25 18.96
CA ALA A 106 20.61 -11.35 19.74
C ALA A 106 20.22 -10.05 19.00
N ASP A 107 20.73 -9.80 17.78
CA ASP A 107 20.40 -8.62 16.98
C ASP A 107 20.01 -9.01 15.53
N PRO A 108 18.70 -9.12 15.23
CA PRO A 108 18.17 -9.74 14.02
C PRO A 108 18.15 -8.77 12.83
N LEU A 109 19.28 -8.14 12.52
CA LEU A 109 19.39 -7.23 11.36
C LEU A 109 20.52 -7.58 10.39
N ALA A 110 21.52 -8.37 10.79
CA ALA A 110 22.72 -8.58 9.96
C ALA A 110 22.86 -9.99 9.35
N SER A 111 21.99 -10.96 9.66
CA SER A 111 22.05 -12.29 9.06
C SER A 111 21.33 -12.35 7.71
N THR A 112 22.13 -12.41 6.64
CA THR A 112 22.03 -13.31 5.45
C THR A 112 20.69 -13.55 4.77
N THR A 113 19.69 -12.72 5.05
CA THR A 113 18.34 -12.90 4.56
C THR A 113 18.16 -12.39 3.14
N TRP A 114 19.12 -11.71 2.49
CA TRP A 114 18.88 -11.20 1.13
C TRP A 114 18.78 -12.28 0.04
N GLU A 115 19.49 -13.41 0.15
CA GLU A 115 19.30 -14.50 -0.82
C GLU A 115 18.12 -15.41 -0.45
N GLU A 116 17.91 -15.71 0.83
CA GLU A 116 16.71 -16.46 1.26
C GLU A 116 15.43 -15.63 1.23
N GLN A 117 15.46 -14.30 1.31
CA GLN A 117 14.27 -13.46 1.08
C GLN A 117 14.03 -13.22 -0.39
N ALA A 118 15.01 -13.36 -1.29
CA ALA A 118 14.70 -13.44 -2.71
C ALA A 118 13.91 -14.73 -2.99
N HIS A 119 14.37 -15.88 -2.47
CA HIS A 119 13.70 -17.16 -2.72
C HIS A 119 12.45 -17.43 -1.86
N ARG A 120 12.38 -16.95 -0.61
CA ARG A 120 11.21 -17.14 0.27
C ARG A 120 10.17 -16.03 0.13
N ARG A 121 10.43 -14.99 -0.66
CA ARG A 121 9.44 -13.97 -1.07
C ARG A 121 8.90 -14.24 -2.48
N ASP A 122 8.99 -15.47 -2.95
CA ASP A 122 8.68 -15.83 -4.35
C ASP A 122 7.26 -16.40 -4.56
N ASN A 123 6.36 -16.31 -3.56
CA ASN A 123 4.98 -16.81 -3.75
C ASN A 123 3.84 -15.93 -3.19
N SER A 124 4.12 -14.84 -2.49
CA SER A 124 3.05 -13.94 -1.98
C SER A 124 2.96 -12.59 -2.70
N LYS A 125 3.93 -12.26 -3.57
CA LYS A 125 3.95 -11.03 -4.36
C LYS A 125 3.52 -11.23 -5.81
N LEU A 126 2.84 -12.34 -6.12
CA LEU A 126 2.12 -12.37 -7.38
C LEU A 126 1.13 -11.19 -7.37
N PRO A 127 1.13 -10.35 -8.41
CA PRO A 127 0.12 -9.32 -8.52
C PRO A 127 -1.25 -9.99 -8.44
N PRO A 128 -2.23 -9.39 -7.75
CA PRO A 128 -3.56 -9.95 -7.63
C PRO A 128 -4.10 -10.40 -9.01
N PRO A 129 -4.94 -11.45 -9.09
CA PRO A 129 -5.41 -11.97 -10.38
C PRO A 129 -5.98 -10.89 -11.32
N TRP A 130 -6.65 -9.87 -10.79
CA TRP A 130 -7.16 -8.74 -11.57
C TRP A 130 -6.05 -7.90 -12.22
N ALA A 131 -4.88 -7.77 -11.58
CA ALA A 131 -3.75 -7.03 -12.12
C ALA A 131 -3.06 -7.80 -13.26
N ILE A 132 -3.01 -9.13 -13.18
CA ILE A 132 -2.52 -9.98 -14.28
C ILE A 132 -3.39 -9.80 -15.52
N VAL A 133 -4.72 -9.82 -15.34
CA VAL A 133 -5.68 -9.58 -16.42
C VAL A 133 -5.55 -8.17 -16.99
N ALA A 134 -5.37 -7.15 -16.14
CA ALA A 134 -5.13 -5.79 -16.58
C ALA A 134 -3.87 -5.69 -17.45
N ILE A 135 -2.78 -6.35 -17.07
CA ILE A 135 -1.53 -6.39 -17.86
C ILE A 135 -1.75 -7.11 -19.20
N ALA A 136 -2.49 -8.21 -19.21
CA ALA A 136 -2.76 -8.99 -20.41
C ALA A 136 -3.62 -8.24 -21.43
N ILE A 137 -4.66 -7.54 -20.97
CA ILE A 137 -5.60 -6.80 -21.83
C ILE A 137 -5.00 -5.47 -22.29
N LEU A 138 -4.37 -4.73 -21.39
CA LEU A 138 -3.88 -3.37 -21.66
C LEU A 138 -2.56 -3.39 -22.44
N GLY A 139 -1.75 -4.44 -22.28
CA GLY A 139 -0.44 -4.55 -22.89
C GLY A 139 0.62 -3.70 -22.17
N PHE A 140 1.88 -4.13 -22.25
CA PHE A 140 3.00 -3.45 -21.56
C PHE A 140 3.20 -2.01 -22.04
N ASN A 141 2.95 -1.75 -23.33
CA ASN A 141 3.13 -0.43 -23.93
C ASN A 141 2.19 0.61 -23.29
N GLU A 142 0.93 0.25 -23.10
CA GLU A 142 -0.06 1.18 -22.56
C GLU A 142 0.05 1.36 -21.05
N ILE A 143 0.57 0.37 -20.32
CA ILE A 143 0.94 0.54 -18.91
C ILE A 143 2.08 1.56 -18.76
N MET A 144 3.09 1.52 -19.62
CA MET A 144 4.17 2.52 -19.60
C MET A 144 3.66 3.92 -19.95
N VAL A 145 2.69 4.04 -20.87
CA VAL A 145 2.02 5.31 -21.18
C VAL A 145 1.18 5.80 -20.00
N LEU A 146 0.43 4.91 -19.33
CA LEU A 146 -0.38 5.22 -18.15
C LEU A 146 0.46 5.76 -16.99
N ILE A 147 1.63 5.17 -16.75
CA ILE A 147 2.55 5.61 -15.68
C ILE A 147 3.19 6.96 -16.02
N ARG A 148 3.54 7.18 -17.29
CA ARG A 148 4.18 8.43 -17.72
C ARG A 148 3.21 9.59 -17.87
N ASN A 149 1.92 9.31 -18.12
CA ASN A 149 0.93 10.33 -18.45
C ASN A 149 -0.28 10.31 -17.50
N PRO A 150 -0.44 11.35 -16.66
CA PRO A 150 -1.50 11.40 -15.64
C PRO A 150 -2.93 11.44 -16.20
N ILE A 151 -3.12 11.86 -17.46
CA ILE A 151 -4.46 11.96 -18.08
C ILE A 151 -5.12 10.59 -18.18
N TYR A 152 -4.37 9.55 -18.54
CA TYR A 152 -4.93 8.19 -18.63
C TYR A 152 -5.34 7.65 -17.26
N LEU A 153 -4.60 8.00 -16.19
CA LEU A 153 -4.98 7.63 -14.83
C LEU A 153 -6.29 8.32 -14.42
N PHE A 154 -6.47 9.58 -14.82
CA PHE A 154 -7.73 10.30 -14.61
C PHE A 154 -8.89 9.66 -15.40
N LEU A 155 -8.69 9.31 -16.67
CA LEU A 155 -9.72 8.64 -17.48
C LEU A 155 -10.09 7.26 -16.92
N LEU A 156 -9.10 6.48 -16.46
CA LEU A 156 -9.33 5.20 -15.78
C LEU A 156 -10.15 5.43 -14.51
N PHE A 157 -9.77 6.41 -13.69
CA PHE A 157 -10.48 6.74 -12.45
C PHE A 157 -11.93 7.17 -12.71
N VAL A 158 -12.17 8.03 -13.70
CA VAL A 158 -13.53 8.43 -14.09
C VAL A 158 -14.32 7.24 -14.63
N GLY A 159 -13.73 6.39 -15.46
CA GLY A 159 -14.36 5.16 -15.95
C GLY A 159 -14.72 4.20 -14.82
N TYR A 160 -13.82 4.00 -13.86
CA TYR A 160 -14.07 3.21 -12.65
C TYR A 160 -15.21 3.78 -11.81
N LEU A 161 -15.23 5.11 -11.59
CA LEU A 161 -16.33 5.78 -10.91
C LEU A 161 -17.65 5.61 -11.65
N MET A 162 -17.65 5.66 -12.99
CA MET A 162 -18.85 5.43 -13.80
C MET A 162 -19.38 4.02 -13.62
N VAL A 163 -18.52 2.99 -13.71
CA VAL A 163 -18.94 1.59 -13.49
C VAL A 163 -19.45 1.38 -12.07
N LYS A 164 -18.77 1.94 -11.06
CA LYS A 164 -19.20 1.88 -9.67
C LYS A 164 -20.55 2.57 -9.45
N ALA A 165 -20.75 3.74 -10.06
CA ALA A 165 -22.02 4.47 -9.99
C ALA A 165 -23.16 3.67 -10.64
N LEU A 166 -22.90 3.07 -11.80
CA LEU A 166 -23.87 2.19 -12.47
C LEU A 166 -24.22 0.96 -11.63
N ALA A 167 -23.23 0.32 -11.00
CA ALA A 167 -23.46 -0.82 -10.11
C ALA A 167 -24.35 -0.42 -8.92
N MET A 168 -24.14 0.77 -8.33
CA MET A 168 -24.96 1.29 -7.24
C MET A 168 -26.40 1.59 -7.70
N GLN A 169 -26.58 2.16 -8.88
CA GLN A 169 -27.92 2.44 -9.45
C GLN A 169 -28.71 1.16 -9.74
N LEU A 170 -28.03 0.11 -10.22
CA LEU A 170 -28.62 -1.20 -10.45
C LEU A 170 -29.07 -1.88 -9.16
N ASP A 171 -28.30 -1.74 -8.07
CA ASP A 171 -28.64 -2.35 -6.78
C ASP A 171 -29.91 -1.74 -6.19
N VAL A 172 -29.99 -0.40 -6.18
CA VAL A 172 -31.21 0.33 -5.78
C VAL A 172 -32.41 -0.08 -6.64
N SER A 173 -32.22 -0.20 -7.96
CA SER A 173 -33.29 -0.63 -8.87
C SER A 173 -33.74 -2.07 -8.60
N ARG A 174 -32.82 -2.95 -8.19
CA ARG A 174 -33.09 -4.36 -7.90
C ARG A 174 -33.94 -4.54 -6.63
N GLU A 175 -33.73 -3.71 -5.60
CA GLU A 175 -34.58 -3.74 -4.40
C GLU A 175 -36.04 -3.41 -4.73
N PHE A 176 -36.27 -2.38 -5.57
CA PHE A 176 -37.62 -2.02 -6.02
C PHE A 176 -38.28 -3.10 -6.88
N GLN A 177 -37.51 -3.96 -7.57
CA GLN A 177 -38.06 -5.10 -8.32
C GLN A 177 -38.63 -6.17 -7.40
N ASN A 178 -38.09 -6.34 -6.19
CA ASN A 178 -38.53 -7.35 -5.24
C ASN A 178 -39.82 -6.97 -4.50
N GLY A 179 -40.39 -5.78 -4.74
CA GLY A 179 -41.60 -5.33 -4.04
C GLY A 179 -41.35 -4.81 -2.62
N VAL A 180 -40.08 -4.52 -2.28
CA VAL A 180 -39.67 -4.02 -0.97
C VAL A 180 -39.50 -2.50 -1.00
N ILE A 181 -40.08 -1.82 -0.01
CA ILE A 181 -40.00 -0.37 0.18
C ILE A 181 -39.21 -0.09 1.44
N SER A 182 -38.08 0.56 1.28
CA SER A 182 -37.24 1.01 2.38
C SER A 182 -37.31 2.54 2.45
N ILE A 183 -37.82 3.06 3.57
CA ILE A 183 -37.80 4.48 3.89
C ILE A 183 -36.49 4.77 4.62
N TYR A 184 -35.71 5.70 4.09
CA TYR A 184 -34.45 6.17 4.70
C TYR A 184 -34.62 7.59 5.20
N ASP A 185 -34.04 7.88 6.37
CA ASP A 185 -33.71 9.25 6.75
C ASP A 185 -32.33 9.57 6.16
N LEU A 186 -32.17 10.72 5.50
CA LEU A 186 -30.90 11.16 4.92
C LEU A 186 -29.77 11.27 5.96
N ARG A 187 -30.11 11.33 7.25
CA ARG A 187 -29.15 11.39 8.36
C ARG A 187 -28.66 10.02 8.83
N MET A 188 -29.35 8.94 8.47
CA MET A 188 -29.10 7.60 9.00
C MET A 188 -28.73 6.62 7.89
N SER A 189 -27.74 5.76 8.14
CA SER A 189 -27.30 4.73 7.19
C SER A 189 -28.22 3.51 7.15
N SER A 190 -29.07 3.33 8.15
CA SER A 190 -30.02 2.21 8.26
C SER A 190 -31.42 2.63 7.83
N PRO A 191 -32.19 1.76 7.13
CA PRO A 191 -33.56 2.08 6.76
C PRO A 191 -34.41 2.29 8.01
N LEU A 192 -35.12 3.41 8.08
CA LEU A 192 -36.04 3.72 9.17
C LEU A 192 -37.20 2.73 9.20
N ARG A 193 -37.70 2.33 8.03
CA ARG A 193 -38.77 1.34 7.88
C ARG A 193 -38.57 0.56 6.60
N VAL A 194 -38.73 -0.75 6.69
CA VAL A 194 -38.76 -1.65 5.53
C VAL A 194 -40.13 -2.30 5.49
N LYS A 195 -40.80 -2.25 4.34
CA LYS A 195 -42.09 -2.91 4.15
C LYS A 195 -42.18 -3.59 2.79
N ASP A 196 -42.53 -4.86 2.84
CA ASP A 196 -42.69 -5.69 1.65
C ASP A 196 -44.18 -5.79 1.27
N HIS A 197 -44.44 -5.66 -0.02
CA HIS A 197 -45.75 -5.94 -0.62
C HIS A 197 -46.07 -7.44 -0.65
N MET A 198 -45.08 -8.31 -0.43
CA MET A 198 -45.12 -9.78 -0.38
C MET A 198 -45.32 -10.48 -1.72
N TYR A 199 -45.73 -9.76 -2.77
CA TYR A 199 -45.99 -10.32 -4.09
C TYR A 199 -44.76 -10.38 -4.99
N GLY A 200 -43.58 -9.98 -4.51
CA GLY A 200 -42.34 -9.97 -5.30
C GLY A 200 -42.45 -9.17 -6.61
N SER A 201 -43.37 -8.20 -6.65
CA SER A 201 -43.70 -7.46 -7.87
C SER A 201 -43.00 -6.09 -7.87
N PRO A 202 -42.51 -5.62 -9.02
CA PRO A 202 -41.84 -4.34 -9.10
C PRO A 202 -42.78 -3.22 -8.71
N ILE A 203 -42.29 -2.32 -7.87
CA ILE A 203 -43.08 -1.19 -7.41
C ILE A 203 -43.13 -0.15 -8.53
N LEU A 204 -44.35 0.15 -8.96
CA LEU A 204 -44.60 1.02 -10.09
C LEU A 204 -44.66 2.48 -9.67
N ASN A 205 -45.24 2.77 -8.50
CA ASN A 205 -45.40 4.14 -8.02
C ASN A 205 -45.34 4.23 -6.49
N ILE A 206 -44.62 5.23 -6.00
CA ILE A 206 -44.57 5.61 -4.59
C ILE A 206 -44.81 7.11 -4.53
N LYS A 207 -45.86 7.52 -3.80
CA LYS A 207 -46.24 8.94 -3.70
C LYS A 207 -46.67 9.28 -2.28
N TRP A 208 -46.12 10.37 -1.76
CA TRP A 208 -46.65 11.01 -0.55
C TRP A 208 -47.88 11.82 -0.91
N HIS A 209 -48.97 11.61 -0.17
CA HIS A 209 -50.22 12.32 -0.36
C HIS A 209 -50.71 12.90 0.96
N GLN A 210 -50.93 14.20 0.97
CA GLN A 210 -51.65 14.88 2.05
C GLN A 210 -53.14 14.85 1.72
N THR A 211 -53.95 14.29 2.61
CA THR A 211 -55.41 14.29 2.49
C THR A 211 -55.98 15.43 3.31
N LEU A 212 -57.08 16.03 2.87
CA LEU A 212 -57.73 17.14 3.59
C LEU A 212 -58.23 16.72 4.98
N ASN A 213 -58.52 15.43 5.17
CA ASN A 213 -59.06 14.90 6.43
C ASN A 213 -57.97 14.55 7.46
N SER A 214 -56.68 14.62 7.12
CA SER A 214 -55.59 14.21 8.01
C SER A 214 -54.45 15.22 7.91
N THR A 215 -53.94 15.64 9.06
CA THR A 215 -52.82 16.59 9.14
C THR A 215 -51.51 15.98 8.65
N GLU A 216 -51.40 14.65 8.60
CA GLU A 216 -50.16 13.94 8.32
C GLU A 216 -50.12 13.38 6.89
N PRO A 217 -48.97 13.48 6.19
CA PRO A 217 -48.84 12.96 4.84
C PRO A 217 -48.84 11.43 4.87
N LYS A 218 -49.74 10.79 4.12
CA LYS A 218 -49.77 9.33 3.97
C LYS A 218 -48.94 8.89 2.78
N LEU A 219 -48.26 7.76 2.91
CA LEU A 219 -47.47 7.17 1.83
C LEU A 219 -48.34 6.18 1.06
N ILE A 220 -48.52 6.41 -0.23
CA ILE A 220 -49.24 5.50 -1.12
C ILE A 220 -48.22 4.76 -1.95
N THR A 221 -48.29 3.42 -1.92
CA THR A 221 -47.38 2.54 -2.65
C THR A 221 -48.19 1.61 -3.51
N ALA A 222 -47.86 1.56 -4.80
CA ALA A 222 -48.58 0.80 -5.80
C ALA A 222 -47.63 -0.14 -6.53
N ASP A 223 -47.99 -1.43 -6.52
CA ASP A 223 -47.37 -2.43 -7.39
C ASP A 223 -48.39 -2.89 -8.45
N LYS A 224 -48.14 -4.02 -9.09
CA LYS A 224 -49.03 -4.61 -10.10
C LYS A 224 -50.34 -5.19 -9.53
N HIS A 225 -50.37 -5.60 -8.26
CA HIS A 225 -51.45 -6.38 -7.64
C HIS A 225 -52.25 -5.60 -6.58
N ILE A 226 -51.61 -4.69 -5.86
CA ILE A 226 -52.14 -4.00 -4.69
C ILE A 226 -51.66 -2.55 -4.64
N VAL A 227 -52.51 -1.71 -4.04
CA VAL A 227 -52.16 -0.36 -3.61
C VAL A 227 -52.32 -0.32 -2.10
N ARG A 228 -51.26 0.01 -1.39
CA ARG A 228 -51.27 0.13 0.08
C ARG A 228 -51.02 1.58 0.48
N ILE A 229 -51.81 2.04 1.45
CA ILE A 229 -51.68 3.37 2.04
C ILE A 229 -51.15 3.19 3.45
N TRP A 230 -50.04 3.85 3.74
CA TRP A 230 -49.35 3.77 5.01
C TRP A 230 -49.43 5.11 5.72
N ASP A 231 -49.63 5.04 7.03
CA ASP A 231 -49.51 6.19 7.90
C ASP A 231 -48.07 6.21 8.48
N PRO A 232 -47.24 7.24 8.21
CA PRO A 232 -45.84 7.25 8.65
C PRO A 232 -45.70 7.11 10.16
N ASN A 233 -46.68 7.59 10.92
CA ASN A 233 -46.62 7.69 12.38
C ASN A 233 -47.09 6.42 13.12
N THR A 234 -47.54 5.39 12.40
CA THR A 234 -47.83 4.10 13.03
C THR A 234 -46.55 3.44 13.55
N LEU A 235 -46.24 3.56 14.84
CA LEU A 235 -45.10 2.86 15.45
C LEU A 235 -45.15 1.34 15.17
N PRO A 236 -44.01 0.70 14.85
CA PRO A 236 -43.95 -0.68 14.34
C PRO A 236 -44.52 -1.75 15.28
N HIS A 237 -44.68 -1.45 16.57
CA HIS A 237 -45.01 -2.44 17.60
C HIS A 237 -46.27 -2.15 18.41
N MET A 238 -47.09 -1.16 18.07
CA MET A 238 -48.37 -0.99 18.76
C MET A 238 -49.43 -1.92 18.18
N LEU A 239 -49.70 -2.99 18.92
CA LEU A 239 -51.00 -3.64 18.91
C LEU A 239 -52.09 -2.55 18.98
N PRO A 240 -53.11 -2.58 18.11
CA PRO A 240 -54.06 -1.46 17.95
C PRO A 240 -54.81 -1.03 19.21
N SER A 241 -54.83 -1.85 20.27
CA SER A 241 -55.77 -1.66 21.39
C SER A 241 -55.25 -0.78 22.52
N GLU A 242 -53.97 -0.77 22.87
CA GLU A 242 -53.55 -0.08 24.11
C GLU A 242 -53.45 1.44 23.95
N ASN A 243 -52.99 1.94 22.80
CA ASN A 243 -52.81 3.38 22.62
C ASN A 243 -53.92 4.08 21.84
N ALA A 244 -54.81 3.35 21.16
CA ALA A 244 -56.05 3.96 20.66
C ALA A 244 -56.90 4.51 21.83
N PHE A 245 -56.85 3.85 22.99
CA PHE A 245 -57.53 4.32 24.19
C PHE A 245 -56.85 5.56 24.79
N SER A 246 -55.51 5.56 24.91
CA SER A 246 -54.78 6.73 25.41
C SER A 246 -54.92 7.96 24.50
N ALA A 247 -54.85 7.78 23.17
CA ALA A 247 -55.04 8.87 22.23
C ALA A 247 -56.48 9.42 22.26
N ALA A 248 -57.50 8.54 22.35
CA ALA A 248 -58.89 8.95 22.46
C ALA A 248 -59.18 9.70 23.78
N VAL A 249 -58.55 9.30 24.89
CA VAL A 249 -58.67 10.00 26.17
C VAL A 249 -57.99 11.37 26.11
N SER A 250 -56.81 11.48 25.50
CA SER A 250 -56.13 12.79 25.35
C SER A 250 -56.84 13.76 24.42
N ALA A 251 -57.69 13.26 23.50
CA ALA A 251 -58.47 14.09 22.60
C ALA A 251 -59.81 14.54 23.21
N LEU A 252 -60.18 14.05 24.40
CA LEU A 252 -61.39 14.45 25.11
C LEU A 252 -61.10 15.48 26.23
N GLU A 253 -59.83 15.67 26.63
CA GLU A 253 -59.38 16.82 27.43
C GLU A 253 -59.12 18.05 26.56
#